data_AF-A0A7C6AZ22-F1
#
_entry.id   AF-A0A7C6AZ22-F1
#
_cell.length_a   1.000
_cell.length_b   1.000
_cell.length_c   1.000
_cell.angle_alpha   90.00
_cell.angle_beta   90.00
_cell.angle_gamma   90.00
#
_symmetry.space_group_name_H-M   'P 1'
#
loop_
_entity.id
_entity.type
_entity.pdbx_description
1 polymer ?
#
loop_
_entity_poly.entity_id
_entity_poly.type
_entity_poly.pdbx_seq_one_letter_code
_entity_poly.pdbx_strand_id
1 'polypeptide(L)'
;MNTRNLNWAQVKPLEDKQLFIGCACCSTACRIAHADLPIAVGFGSAVLTKDDELIYSETQDGPVWTVADAEKLAAADPDHDWRIQKDGPLHGETFQRHAKGKYAGQWVCIESNQGFA
;
A
#
# COMPACT_ATOMS: atom_id res chain seq x y z
N MET A 1 1.14 -5.90 -29.33
CA MET A 1 1.43 -4.53 -28.87
C MET A 1 0.21 -4.09 -28.07
N ASN A 2 0.16 -4.39 -26.76
CA ASN A 2 -1.00 -4.01 -25.95
C ASN A 2 -0.77 -2.62 -25.36
N THR A 3 -1.61 -1.71 -25.79
CA THR A 3 -1.81 -0.34 -25.32
C THR A 3 -1.94 -0.30 -23.80
N ARG A 4 -0.88 0.13 -23.11
CA ARG A 4 -0.88 0.43 -21.67
C ARG A 4 -1.75 1.65 -21.44
N ASN A 5 -2.80 1.51 -20.62
CA ASN A 5 -3.60 2.62 -20.12
C ASN A 5 -2.74 3.46 -19.16
N LEU A 6 -1.94 4.37 -19.72
CA LEU A 6 -1.07 5.32 -18.99
C LEU A 6 -1.84 6.54 -18.50
N ASN A 7 -2.95 6.32 -17.78
CA ASN A 7 -3.72 7.40 -17.14
C ASN A 7 -3.84 7.17 -15.62
N TRP A 8 -2.84 6.52 -15.02
CA TRP A 8 -2.77 6.46 -13.58
C TRP A 8 -2.37 7.82 -13.03
N ALA A 9 -3.13 8.30 -12.04
CA ALA A 9 -2.89 9.58 -11.39
C ALA A 9 -2.51 9.33 -9.93
N GLN A 10 -1.53 10.10 -9.44
CA GLN A 10 -1.21 10.12 -8.02
C GLN A 10 -2.41 10.66 -7.24
N VAL A 11 -3.01 9.82 -6.40
CA VAL A 11 -4.12 10.18 -5.52
C VAL A 11 -3.58 11.05 -4.40
N LYS A 12 -4.37 12.04 -3.97
CA LYS A 12 -3.99 12.91 -2.86
C LYS A 12 -3.81 12.04 -1.61
N PRO A 13 -2.66 12.13 -0.92
CA PRO A 13 -2.46 11.39 0.33
C PRO A 13 -3.42 11.88 1.40
N LEU A 14 -3.85 10.97 2.27
CA LEU A 14 -4.67 11.30 3.43
C LEU A 14 -3.93 12.25 4.37
N GLU A 15 -4.71 13.12 5.02
CA GLU A 15 -4.23 13.93 6.13
C GLU A 15 -4.24 13.11 7.42
N ASP A 16 -3.39 13.47 8.39
CA ASP A 16 -3.23 12.70 9.64
C ASP A 16 -4.54 12.48 10.42
N LYS A 17 -5.50 13.41 10.28
CA LYS A 17 -6.83 13.32 10.91
C LYS A 17 -7.79 12.35 10.23
N GLN A 18 -7.46 11.91 9.01
CA GLN A 18 -8.28 11.02 8.19
C GLN A 18 -7.81 9.56 8.26
N LEU A 19 -6.66 9.30 8.87
CA LEU A 19 -6.17 7.95 9.13
C LEU A 19 -7.05 7.28 10.19
N PHE A 20 -7.58 6.11 9.85
CA PHE A 20 -8.31 5.32 10.80
C PHE A 20 -7.33 4.60 11.73
N ILE A 21 -7.46 4.86 13.03
CA ILE A 21 -6.65 4.22 14.06
C ILE A 21 -7.47 3.07 14.64
N GLY A 22 -7.22 1.84 14.20
CA GLY A 22 -7.92 0.65 14.68
C GLY A 22 -7.61 0.33 16.15
N CYS A 23 -6.32 0.24 16.50
CA CYS A 23 -5.87 -0.01 17.88
C CYS A 23 -5.35 1.28 18.52
N ALA A 24 -6.04 1.80 19.55
CA ALA A 24 -5.59 3.00 20.28
C ALA A 24 -4.25 2.81 21.05
N CYS A 25 -3.85 1.57 21.31
CA CYS A 25 -2.63 1.24 22.06
C CYS A 25 -1.44 0.85 21.15
N CYS A 26 -1.74 0.38 19.94
CA CYS A 26 -0.81 -0.37 19.10
C CYS A 26 -1.03 -0.14 17.59
N SER A 27 -1.58 1.02 17.23
CA SER A 27 -1.93 1.31 15.84
C SER A 27 -0.73 1.16 14.91
N THR A 28 -0.90 0.37 13.87
CA THR A 28 0.06 0.30 12.76
C THR A 28 -0.26 1.30 11.65
N ALA A 29 -1.35 2.07 11.80
CA ALA A 29 -1.79 3.07 10.84
C ALA A 29 -0.72 4.15 10.67
N CYS A 30 -0.21 4.29 9.45
CA CYS A 30 0.81 5.27 9.12
C CYS A 30 0.44 6.02 7.85
N ARG A 31 0.80 7.30 7.80
CA ARG A 31 0.61 8.12 6.60
C ARG A 31 1.61 7.79 5.51
N ILE A 32 2.85 7.54 5.91
CA ILE A 32 3.96 7.19 5.03
C ILE A 32 4.43 5.82 5.49
N ALA A 33 4.40 4.84 4.59
CA ALA A 33 4.80 3.50 4.93
C ALA A 33 6.33 3.44 5.13
N HIS A 34 6.75 2.84 6.24
CA HIS A 34 8.15 2.58 6.52
C HIS A 34 8.65 1.39 5.70
N ALA A 35 9.94 1.35 5.36
CA ALA A 35 10.52 0.28 4.56
C ALA A 35 10.33 -1.11 5.20
N ASP A 36 10.47 -1.20 6.54
CA ASP A 36 10.27 -2.42 7.31
C ASP A 36 8.80 -2.78 7.58
N LEU A 37 7.84 -1.97 7.10
CA LEU A 37 6.42 -2.27 7.28
C LEU A 37 6.08 -3.55 6.50
N PRO A 38 5.56 -4.60 7.16
CA PRO A 38 5.16 -5.81 6.47
C PRO A 38 3.88 -5.55 5.65
N ILE A 39 3.86 -6.09 4.44
CA ILE A 39 2.67 -6.26 3.61
C ILE A 39 1.95 -7.52 4.10
N ALA A 40 1.51 -7.46 5.36
CA ALA A 40 0.72 -8.49 5.99
C ALA A 40 -0.23 -7.86 7.03
N VAL A 41 -1.40 -8.47 7.19
CA VAL A 41 -2.34 -8.14 8.28
C VAL A 41 -2.59 -9.33 9.21
N GLY A 42 -2.05 -10.51 8.87
CA GLY A 42 -2.11 -11.74 9.68
C GLY A 42 -3.47 -12.44 9.64
N PHE A 43 -4.55 -11.68 9.73
CA PHE A 43 -5.92 -12.13 9.47
C PHE A 43 -6.58 -11.12 8.53
N GLY A 44 -6.89 -11.53 7.29
CA GLY A 44 -7.36 -10.63 6.25
C GLY A 44 -6.68 -10.87 4.92
N SER A 45 -6.47 -9.80 4.16
CA SER A 45 -5.74 -9.82 2.89
C SER A 45 -4.78 -8.64 2.79
N ALA A 46 -3.55 -8.90 2.37
CA ALA A 46 -2.56 -7.88 2.06
C ALA A 46 -1.96 -8.18 0.69
N VAL A 47 -2.04 -7.23 -0.22
CA VAL A 47 -1.64 -7.42 -1.62
C VAL A 47 -0.83 -6.24 -2.14
N LEU A 48 0.02 -6.51 -3.12
CA LEU A 48 0.71 -5.54 -3.95
C LEU A 48 0.19 -5.65 -5.37
N THR A 49 -0.27 -4.54 -5.93
CA THR A 49 -0.72 -4.46 -7.32
C THR A 49 0.13 -3.48 -8.13
N LYS A 50 0.27 -3.77 -9.43
CA LYS A 50 0.87 -2.92 -10.46
C LYS A 50 -0.15 -2.71 -11.57
N ASP A 51 -0.65 -1.50 -11.76
CA ASP A 51 -1.75 -1.19 -12.70
C ASP A 51 -2.93 -2.18 -12.54
N ASP A 52 -3.34 -2.43 -11.29
CA ASP A 52 -4.37 -3.41 -10.90
C ASP A 52 -4.00 -4.90 -11.14
N GLU A 53 -2.82 -5.21 -11.66
CA GLU A 53 -2.30 -6.57 -11.75
C GLU A 53 -1.73 -7.02 -10.39
N LEU A 54 -2.18 -8.17 -9.87
CA LEU A 54 -1.69 -8.72 -8.62
C LEU A 54 -0.24 -9.23 -8.78
N ILE A 55 0.71 -8.57 -8.12
CA ILE A 55 2.13 -8.94 -8.11
C ILE A 55 2.45 -9.82 -6.91
N TYR A 56 1.87 -9.51 -5.75
CA TYR A 56 2.05 -10.27 -4.52
C TYR A 56 0.77 -10.29 -3.71
N SER A 57 0.51 -11.42 -3.06
CA SER A 57 -0.53 -11.57 -2.05
C SER A 57 0.05 -12.29 -0.85
N GLU A 58 -0.28 -11.82 0.35
CA GLU A 58 0.05 -12.55 1.57
C GLU A 58 -0.59 -13.95 1.51
N THR A 59 0.16 -14.96 1.94
CA THR A 59 -0.33 -16.33 2.08
C THR A 59 0.07 -16.85 3.44
N GLN A 60 -0.73 -17.75 4.02
CA GLN A 60 -0.57 -18.20 5.41
C GLN A 60 0.81 -18.82 5.69
N ASP A 61 1.37 -19.55 4.73
CA ASP A 61 2.66 -20.26 4.85
C ASP A 61 3.78 -19.62 4.01
N GLY A 62 3.52 -18.44 3.43
CA GLY A 62 4.45 -17.77 2.52
C GLY A 62 5.41 -16.79 3.21
N PRO A 63 6.48 -16.37 2.50
CA PRO A 63 7.32 -15.29 2.98
C PRO A 63 6.52 -13.98 3.02
N VAL A 64 6.57 -13.29 4.15
CA VAL A 64 5.98 -11.96 4.32
C VAL A 64 6.88 -10.94 3.63
N TRP A 65 6.35 -10.25 2.63
CA TRP A 65 7.06 -9.16 1.95
C TRP A 65 6.95 -7.87 2.75
N THR A 66 7.95 -7.02 2.62
CA THR A 66 7.95 -5.68 3.21
C THR A 66 7.74 -4.62 2.15
N VAL A 67 7.42 -3.39 2.57
CA VAL A 67 7.40 -2.23 1.68
C VAL A 67 8.75 -2.03 0.99
N ALA A 68 9.87 -2.39 1.63
CA ALA A 68 11.19 -2.36 0.99
C ALA A 68 11.26 -3.31 -0.23
N ASP A 69 10.62 -4.47 -0.17
CA ASP A 69 10.59 -5.42 -1.29
C ASP A 69 9.70 -4.90 -2.43
N ALA A 70 8.55 -4.31 -2.09
CA ALA A 70 7.71 -3.62 -3.06
C ALA A 70 8.43 -2.42 -3.70
N GLU A 71 9.18 -1.64 -2.92
CA GLU A 71 9.93 -0.48 -3.42
C GLU A 71 11.03 -0.89 -4.40
N LYS A 72 11.70 -2.04 -4.22
CA LYS A 72 12.68 -2.54 -5.21
C LYS A 72 12.05 -2.74 -6.57
N LEU A 73 10.85 -3.31 -6.63
CA LEU A 73 10.10 -3.54 -7.87
C LEU A 73 9.60 -2.22 -8.45
N ALA A 74 9.03 -1.37 -7.60
CA ALA A 74 8.44 -0.12 -8.02
C ALA A 74 9.46 0.96 -8.39
N ALA A 75 10.67 0.91 -7.82
CA ALA A 75 11.80 1.74 -8.23
C ALA A 75 12.41 1.27 -9.57
N ALA A 76 12.37 -0.03 -9.86
CA ALA A 76 12.79 -0.57 -11.15
C ALA A 76 11.80 -0.20 -12.27
N ASP A 77 10.52 0.01 -11.94
CA ASP A 77 9.49 0.39 -12.90
C ASP A 77 8.57 1.54 -12.39
N PRO A 78 9.09 2.77 -12.31
CA PRO A 78 8.44 3.88 -11.61
C PRO A 78 7.30 4.56 -12.39
N ASP A 79 7.08 4.21 -13.66
CA ASP A 79 6.06 4.82 -14.53
C ASP A 79 4.72 4.04 -14.51
N HIS A 80 4.47 3.33 -13.41
CA HIS A 80 3.31 2.47 -13.21
C HIS A 80 2.60 2.77 -11.88
N ASP A 81 1.32 2.41 -11.80
CA ASP A 81 0.54 2.56 -10.57
C ASP A 81 0.84 1.42 -9.61
N TRP A 82 1.60 1.70 -8.58
CA TRP A 82 1.92 0.72 -7.55
C TRP A 82 1.09 0.96 -6.30
N ARG A 83 0.33 -0.05 -5.89
CA ARG A 83 -0.50 0.03 -4.68
C ARG A 83 -0.29 -1.14 -3.76
N ILE A 84 -0.23 -0.85 -2.47
CA ILE A 84 -0.27 -1.86 -1.41
C ILE A 84 -1.63 -1.72 -0.74
N GLN A 85 -2.44 -2.76 -0.77
CA GLN A 85 -3.74 -2.80 -0.11
C GLN A 85 -3.64 -3.77 1.06
N LYS A 86 -4.09 -3.33 2.23
CA LYS A 86 -4.13 -4.11 3.45
C LYS A 86 -5.55 -4.03 3.99
N ASP A 87 -6.25 -5.15 3.99
CA ASP A 87 -7.61 -5.30 4.48
C ASP A 87 -7.59 -6.23 5.68
N GLY A 88 -7.45 -5.63 6.87
CA GLY A 88 -7.55 -6.32 8.14
C GLY A 88 -8.96 -6.23 8.75
N PRO A 89 -9.26 -7.01 9.79
CA PRO A 89 -10.56 -7.01 10.45
C PRO A 89 -10.87 -5.69 11.16
N LEU A 90 -9.84 -5.05 11.75
CA LEU A 90 -10.00 -3.87 12.60
C LEU A 90 -9.48 -2.57 11.98
N HIS A 91 -8.84 -2.64 10.83
CA HIS A 91 -8.49 -1.49 10.00
C HIS A 91 -8.09 -1.97 8.60
N GLY A 92 -8.32 -1.11 7.61
CA GLY A 92 -7.79 -1.27 6.27
C GLY A 92 -7.06 -0.02 5.82
N GLU A 93 -6.08 -0.18 4.93
CA GLU A 93 -5.25 0.90 4.41
C GLU A 93 -4.75 0.58 3.00
N THR A 94 -4.81 1.57 2.12
CA THR A 94 -4.22 1.50 0.79
C THR A 94 -3.11 2.53 0.67
N PHE A 95 -1.91 2.08 0.35
CA PHE A 95 -0.78 2.94 0.01
C PHE A 95 -0.59 2.98 -1.49
N GLN A 96 -0.24 4.15 -2.01
CA GLN A 96 0.20 4.33 -3.38
C GLN A 96 1.63 4.84 -3.38
N ARG A 97 2.47 4.31 -4.27
CA ARG A 97 3.79 4.87 -4.51
C ARG A 97 3.68 6.15 -5.31
N HIS A 98 4.21 7.25 -4.78
CA HIS A 98 4.23 8.53 -5.47
C HIS A 98 5.49 8.66 -6.32
N ALA A 99 5.36 8.78 -7.64
CA ALA A 99 6.52 8.90 -8.53
C ALA A 99 7.08 10.33 -8.62
N LYS A 100 6.25 11.36 -8.44
CA LYS A 100 6.64 12.78 -8.60
C LYS A 100 6.07 13.65 -7.47
N GLY A 101 6.62 14.87 -7.35
CA GLY A 101 6.15 15.88 -6.39
C GLY A 101 6.77 15.76 -4.99
N LYS A 102 6.07 16.27 -3.97
CA LYS A 102 6.57 16.35 -2.59
C LYS A 102 6.87 14.97 -1.96
N TYR A 103 6.18 13.93 -2.41
CA TYR A 103 6.30 12.56 -1.89
C TYR A 103 6.95 11.61 -2.89
N ALA A 104 7.74 12.13 -3.85
CA ALA A 104 8.40 11.31 -4.86
C ALA A 104 9.29 10.23 -4.22
N GLY A 105 9.09 8.96 -4.63
CA GLY A 105 9.78 7.80 -4.07
C GLY A 105 9.25 7.33 -2.71
N GLN A 106 8.09 7.85 -2.25
CA GLN A 106 7.48 7.45 -0.99
C GLN A 106 6.17 6.71 -1.21
N TRP A 107 5.87 5.78 -0.31
CA TRP A 107 4.58 5.10 -0.21
C TRP A 107 3.68 5.90 0.72
N VAL A 108 2.61 6.47 0.19
CA VAL A 108 1.70 7.31 0.96
C VAL A 108 0.33 6.68 1.05
N CYS A 109 -0.27 6.74 2.22
CA CYS A 109 -1.62 6.24 2.46
C CYS A 109 -2.62 7.15 1.74
N ILE A 110 -3.40 6.57 0.84
CA ILE A 110 -4.42 7.26 0.03
C ILE A 110 -5.84 6.90 0.46
N GLU A 111 -6.00 5.78 1.17
CA GLU A 111 -7.28 5.33 1.70
C GLU A 111 -7.06 4.61 3.02
N SER A 112 -7.99 4.79 3.97
CA SER A 112 -8.00 4.11 5.26
C SER A 112 -9.44 3.85 5.67
N ASN A 113 -9.73 2.65 6.18
CA ASN A 113 -11.08 2.20 6.51
C ASN A 113 -11.11 1.43 7.85
N GLN A 114 -12.31 1.12 8.36
CA GLN A 114 -12.51 0.49 9.67
C GLN A 114 -12.18 -1.01 9.71
N GLY A 115 -11.73 -1.58 8.59
CA GLY A 115 -11.66 -3.01 8.39
C GLY A 115 -13.01 -3.59 7.97
N PHE A 116 -13.09 -4.92 7.93
CA PHE A 116 -14.28 -5.65 7.47
C PHE A 116 -15.13 -6.27 8.58
N ALA A 117 -14.74 -6.13 9.86
CA ALA A 117 -15.41 -6.76 11.01
C ALA A 117 -16.32 -5.81 11.79
#